data_AF-A0A2D6U141-F1
#
_entry.id   AF-A0A2D6U141-F1
#
_cell.length_a   1.000
_cell.length_b   1.000
_cell.length_c   1.000
_cell.angle_alpha   90.00
_cell.angle_beta   90.00
_cell.angle_gamma   90.00
#
_symmetry.space_group_name_H-M   'P 1'
#
loop_
_entity.id
_entity.type
_entity.pdbx_description
1 polymer ?
#
loop_
_entity_poly.entity_id
_entity_poly.type
_entity_poly.pdbx_seq_one_letter_code
_entity_poly.pdbx_strand_id
1 'polypeptide(L)'
;MATDKKKKPHYVNNKQFLEAMIEWKGHVAEAESNDEPRPQVTNYIGECFLKIANHLSYRPNFINYTYRDEMISDGIENCLQYIDNFNPEKSKNPFAYFTQIIYFAFVRRITKEKKQSKIKDAILKRSNIEDMIITQEHDDPSEYQRQYIEFLDKYSFSDDKD
;
A
#
# COMPACT_ATOMS: atom_id res chain seq x y z
N MET A 1 9.01 21.09 -39.73
CA MET A 1 8.56 21.51 -38.38
C MET A 1 7.94 20.30 -37.70
N ALA A 2 8.59 19.76 -36.67
CA ALA A 2 8.01 18.66 -35.89
C ALA A 2 6.83 19.23 -35.10
N THR A 3 5.61 18.79 -35.40
CA THR A 3 4.42 19.17 -34.64
C THR A 3 4.54 18.58 -33.25
N ASP A 4 4.70 19.46 -32.26
CA ASP A 4 4.77 19.10 -30.84
C ASP A 4 3.50 18.30 -30.48
N LYS A 5 3.68 17.00 -30.19
CA LYS A 5 2.58 16.09 -29.95
C LYS A 5 1.95 16.49 -28.62
N LYS A 6 0.77 17.14 -28.66
CA LYS A 6 0.05 17.58 -27.44
C LYS A 6 0.05 16.43 -26.42
N LYS A 7 0.73 16.65 -25.29
CA LYS A 7 0.76 15.69 -24.18
C LYS A 7 -0.68 15.37 -23.79
N LYS A 8 -1.04 14.08 -23.80
CA LYS A 8 -2.37 13.64 -23.36
C LYS A 8 -2.61 14.15 -21.93
N PRO A 9 -3.82 14.60 -21.60
CA PRO A 9 -4.14 15.02 -20.24
C PRO A 9 -3.87 13.85 -19.30
N HIS A 10 -3.16 14.15 -18.21
CA HIS A 10 -2.92 13.20 -17.14
C HIS A 10 -4.26 12.83 -16.47
N TYR A 11 -4.40 11.59 -15.98
CA TYR A 11 -5.66 11.07 -15.40
C TYR A 11 -6.12 11.82 -14.12
N VAL A 12 -5.25 12.68 -13.60
CA VAL A 12 -5.55 13.72 -12.61
C VAL A 12 -5.01 15.05 -13.15
N ASN A 13 -5.86 16.07 -13.21
CA ASN A 13 -5.45 17.42 -13.58
C ASN A 13 -4.82 18.12 -12.37
N ASN A 14 -3.48 18.23 -12.37
CA ASN A 14 -2.76 18.81 -11.23
C ASN A 14 -3.14 20.27 -10.92
N LYS A 15 -3.55 21.07 -11.91
CA LYS A 15 -3.96 22.47 -11.67
C LYS A 15 -5.25 22.53 -10.87
N GLN A 16 -6.28 21.82 -11.34
CA GLN A 16 -7.56 21.70 -10.63
C GLN A 16 -7.38 21.04 -9.26
N PHE A 17 -6.48 20.06 -9.15
CA PHE A 17 -6.18 19.44 -7.86
C PHE A 17 -5.52 20.42 -6.88
N LEU A 18 -4.58 21.25 -7.34
CA LEU A 18 -3.97 22.30 -6.52
C LEU A 18 -4.98 23.34 -6.06
N GLU A 19 -5.85 23.80 -6.97
CA GLU A 19 -6.91 24.77 -6.64
C GLU A 19 -7.84 24.22 -5.56
N ALA A 20 -8.33 22.99 -5.71
CA ALA A 20 -9.18 22.35 -4.71
C ALA A 20 -8.48 22.18 -3.35
N MET A 21 -7.18 21.87 -3.34
CA MET A 21 -6.39 21.78 -2.10
C MET A 21 -6.22 23.13 -1.41
N ILE A 22 -6.05 24.21 -2.16
CA ILE A 22 -5.96 25.58 -1.62
C ILE A 22 -7.31 26.00 -1.03
N GLU A 23 -8.40 25.79 -1.77
CA GLU A 23 -9.76 26.12 -1.35
C GLU A 23 -10.14 25.36 -0.06
N TRP A 24 -9.94 24.04 -0.04
CA TRP A 24 -10.24 23.23 1.14
C TRP A 24 -9.40 23.67 2.36
N LYS A 25 -8.11 23.98 2.17
CA LYS A 25 -7.28 24.53 3.27
C LYS A 25 -7.77 25.89 3.75
N GLY A 26 -8.29 26.73 2.85
CA GLY A 26 -8.93 27.99 3.21
C GLY A 26 -10.12 27.76 4.15
N HIS A 27 -11.00 26.82 3.81
CA HIS A 27 -12.13 26.44 4.66
C HIS A 27 -11.72 25.86 6.00
N VAL A 28 -10.64 25.06 6.05
CA VAL A 28 -10.10 24.56 7.32
C VAL A 28 -9.64 25.71 8.21
N ALA A 29 -8.89 26.67 7.66
CA ALA A 29 -8.41 27.82 8.43
C ALA A 29 -9.55 28.73 8.90
N GLU A 30 -10.60 28.91 8.09
CA GLU A 30 -11.81 29.65 8.46
C GLU A 30 -12.56 28.97 9.60
N ALA A 31 -12.79 27.65 9.51
CA ALA A 31 -13.43 26.87 10.57
C ALA A 31 -12.63 26.91 11.88
N GLU A 32 -11.30 26.80 11.81
CA GLU A 32 -10.41 26.94 12.98
C GLU A 32 -10.50 28.33 13.62
N SER A 33 -10.61 29.40 12.81
CA SER A 33 -10.77 30.77 13.32
C SER A 33 -12.14 31.01 13.97
N ASN A 34 -13.16 30.23 13.59
CA ASN A 34 -14.53 30.36 14.06
C ASN A 34 -14.90 29.34 15.16
N ASP A 35 -13.94 28.52 15.62
CA ASP A 35 -14.17 27.40 16.54
C ASP A 35 -15.23 26.40 16.04
N GLU A 36 -15.27 26.20 14.72
CA GLU A 36 -16.19 25.30 14.04
C GLU A 36 -15.57 23.92 13.79
N PRO A 37 -16.39 22.87 13.64
CA PRO A 37 -15.91 21.55 13.27
C PRO A 37 -15.12 21.58 11.96
N ARG A 38 -14.02 20.83 11.93
CA ARG A 38 -13.17 20.70 10.74
C ARG A 38 -14.01 20.27 9.52
N PRO A 39 -13.90 20.97 8.38
CA PRO A 39 -14.64 20.62 7.18
C PRO A 39 -14.18 19.27 6.62
N GLN A 40 -15.13 18.51 6.08
CA GLN A 40 -14.84 17.25 5.41
C GLN A 40 -13.99 17.47 4.15
N VAL A 41 -13.14 16.50 3.84
CA VAL A 41 -12.40 16.49 2.58
C VAL A 41 -13.39 16.34 1.43
N THR A 42 -13.25 17.15 0.37
CA THR A 42 -14.19 17.14 -0.74
C THR A 42 -14.13 15.83 -1.53
N ASN A 43 -15.25 15.42 -2.11
CA ASN A 43 -15.32 14.21 -2.95
C ASN A 43 -14.30 14.27 -4.10
N TYR A 44 -14.07 15.45 -4.69
CA TYR A 44 -13.09 15.61 -5.75
C TYR A 44 -11.64 15.34 -5.29
N ILE A 45 -11.25 15.79 -4.10
CA ILE A 45 -9.93 15.49 -3.52
C ILE A 45 -9.81 13.99 -3.25
N GLY A 46 -10.85 13.38 -2.67
CA GLY A 46 -10.92 11.94 -2.42
C GLY A 46 -10.81 11.10 -3.71
N GLU A 47 -11.52 11.51 -4.76
CA GLU A 47 -11.39 10.91 -6.09
C GLU A 47 -9.98 11.04 -6.67
N CYS A 48 -9.30 12.17 -6.45
CA CYS A 48 -7.92 12.34 -6.89
C CYS A 48 -7.01 11.33 -6.19
N PHE A 49 -7.12 11.16 -4.86
CA PHE A 49 -6.36 10.15 -4.12
C PHE A 49 -6.64 8.74 -4.66
N LEU A 50 -7.91 8.39 -4.83
CA LEU A 50 -8.34 7.08 -5.35
C LEU A 50 -7.75 6.82 -6.74
N LYS A 51 -7.81 7.80 -7.65
CA LYS A 51 -7.25 7.70 -9.00
C LYS A 51 -5.73 7.49 -8.98
N ILE A 52 -5.00 8.23 -8.14
CA ILE A 52 -3.55 8.09 -7.99
C ILE A 52 -3.20 6.70 -7.45
N ALA A 53 -3.87 6.26 -6.39
CA ALA A 53 -3.61 4.97 -5.76
C ALA A 53 -3.89 3.80 -6.70
N ASN A 54 -5.04 3.80 -7.37
CA ASN A 54 -5.38 2.77 -8.36
C ASN A 54 -4.35 2.72 -9.48
N HIS A 55 -4.00 3.87 -10.07
CA HIS A 55 -3.02 3.89 -11.15
C HIS A 55 -1.63 3.42 -10.71
N LEU A 56 -1.18 3.82 -9.52
CA LEU A 56 0.11 3.40 -8.96
C LEU A 56 0.14 1.88 -8.72
N SER A 57 -0.98 1.28 -8.33
CA SER A 57 -1.09 -0.17 -8.07
C SER A 57 -0.81 -1.05 -9.29
N TYR A 58 -0.97 -0.52 -10.51
CA TYR A 58 -0.66 -1.23 -11.75
C TYR A 58 0.81 -1.12 -12.18
N ARG A 59 1.66 -0.42 -11.41
CA ARG A 59 3.10 -0.37 -11.72
C ARG A 59 3.71 -1.75 -11.52
N PRO A 60 4.73 -2.14 -12.32
CA PRO A 60 5.37 -3.47 -12.21
C PRO A 60 5.81 -3.83 -10.78
N ASN A 61 6.24 -2.83 -10.00
CA ASN A 61 6.66 -3.01 -8.61
C ASN A 61 5.52 -3.44 -7.66
N PHE A 62 4.26 -3.22 -8.03
CA PHE A 62 3.09 -3.38 -7.16
C PHE A 62 1.99 -4.28 -7.72
N ILE A 63 1.97 -4.52 -9.04
CA ILE A 63 0.85 -5.17 -9.72
C ILE A 63 0.61 -6.64 -9.32
N ASN A 64 1.66 -7.35 -8.89
CA ASN A 64 1.64 -8.80 -8.65
C ASN A 64 1.37 -9.20 -7.18
N TYR A 65 1.02 -8.25 -6.31
CA TYR A 65 0.65 -8.58 -4.94
C TYR A 65 -0.84 -8.91 -4.83
N THR A 66 -1.16 -9.97 -4.11
CA THR A 66 -2.54 -10.42 -3.86
C THR A 66 -3.33 -9.45 -2.97
N TYR A 67 -2.64 -8.66 -2.16
CA TYR A 67 -3.19 -7.69 -1.20
C TYR A 67 -3.23 -6.26 -1.77
N ARG A 68 -3.58 -6.13 -3.06
CA ARG A 68 -3.56 -4.84 -3.77
C ARG A 68 -4.59 -3.86 -3.25
N ASP A 69 -5.77 -4.34 -2.88
CA ASP A 69 -6.87 -3.48 -2.42
C ASP A 69 -6.57 -2.93 -1.02
N GLU A 70 -5.88 -3.70 -0.18
CA GLU A 70 -5.34 -3.26 1.10
C GLU A 70 -4.24 -2.20 0.92
N MET A 71 -3.35 -2.36 -0.08
CA MET A 71 -2.37 -1.32 -0.42
C MET A 71 -3.06 -0.01 -0.80
N ILE A 72 -4.06 -0.07 -1.69
CA ILE A 72 -4.83 1.10 -2.15
C ILE A 72 -5.51 1.79 -0.96
N SER A 73 -6.14 1.00 -0.08
CA SER A 73 -6.83 1.50 1.12
C SER A 73 -5.87 2.22 2.06
N ASP A 74 -4.72 1.61 2.39
CA ASP A 74 -3.68 2.24 3.21
C ASP A 74 -3.15 3.52 2.56
N GLY A 75 -2.98 3.53 1.23
CA GLY A 75 -2.54 4.69 0.48
C GLY A 75 -3.48 5.89 0.65
N ILE A 76 -4.79 5.66 0.54
CA ILE A 76 -5.82 6.70 0.71
C ILE A 76 -5.88 7.18 2.17
N GLU A 77 -5.85 6.26 3.13
CA GLU A 77 -5.81 6.60 4.56
C GLU A 77 -4.61 7.49 4.88
N ASN A 78 -3.42 7.16 4.36
CA ASN A 78 -2.22 7.95 4.57
C ASN A 78 -2.31 9.32 3.87
N CYS A 79 -2.95 9.43 2.71
CA CYS A 79 -3.23 10.74 2.10
C CYS A 79 -4.10 11.62 3.00
N LEU A 80 -5.15 11.05 3.61
CA LEU A 80 -6.02 11.78 4.53
C LEU A 80 -5.30 12.17 5.82
N GLN A 81 -4.49 11.26 6.39
CA GLN A 81 -3.72 11.52 7.60
C GLN A 81 -2.71 12.66 7.44
N TYR A 82 -2.09 12.77 6.26
CA TYR A 82 -1.04 13.76 5.98
C TYR A 82 -1.51 14.91 5.08
N ILE A 83 -2.82 15.07 4.87
CA ILE A 83 -3.38 16.08 3.96
C ILE A 83 -2.98 17.51 4.37
N ASP A 84 -2.93 17.79 5.68
CA ASP A 84 -2.60 19.11 6.21
C ASP A 84 -1.13 19.50 6.01
N ASN A 85 -0.26 18.50 5.84
CA ASN A 85 1.17 18.74 5.69
C ASN A 85 1.51 19.25 4.28
N PHE A 86 0.60 19.13 3.30
CA PHE A 86 0.80 19.71 1.98
C PHE A 86 0.78 21.24 2.04
N ASN A 87 1.88 21.91 1.68
CA ASN A 87 1.96 23.36 1.69
C ASN A 87 2.00 23.93 0.25
N PRO A 88 0.92 24.59 -0.22
CA PRO A 88 0.88 25.20 -1.54
C PRO A 88 1.95 26.27 -1.80
N GLU A 89 2.50 26.92 -0.77
CA GLU A 89 3.58 27.89 -0.92
C GLU A 89 4.93 27.23 -1.20
N LYS A 90 5.13 26.01 -0.68
CA LYS A 90 6.37 25.25 -0.89
C LYS A 90 6.33 24.38 -2.15
N SER A 91 5.16 23.85 -2.50
CA SER A 91 4.99 22.98 -3.67
C SER A 91 3.66 23.27 -4.37
N LYS A 92 3.72 23.48 -5.69
CA LYS A 92 2.54 23.63 -6.56
C LYS A 92 2.11 22.31 -7.21
N ASN A 93 2.64 21.17 -6.73
CA ASN A 93 2.37 19.85 -7.30
C ASN A 93 1.84 18.87 -6.24
N PRO A 94 0.54 18.94 -5.90
CA PRO A 94 -0.09 17.98 -5.00
C PRO A 94 -0.04 16.56 -5.57
N PHE A 95 -0.12 16.38 -6.89
CA PHE A 95 -0.06 15.05 -7.51
C PHE A 95 1.23 14.31 -7.12
N ALA A 96 2.40 14.95 -7.27
CA ALA A 96 3.69 14.34 -6.91
C ALA A 96 3.78 14.07 -5.40
N TYR A 97 3.35 15.02 -4.58
CA TYR A 97 3.34 14.89 -3.12
C TYR A 97 2.55 13.67 -2.65
N PHE A 98 1.29 13.54 -3.10
CA PHE A 98 0.43 12.42 -2.71
C PHE A 98 0.84 11.10 -3.36
N THR A 99 1.37 11.12 -4.59
CA THR A 99 1.97 9.92 -5.20
C THR A 99 3.07 9.34 -4.31
N GLN A 100 3.90 10.19 -3.69
CA GLN A 100 4.98 9.74 -2.82
C GLN A 100 4.46 9.19 -1.48
N ILE A 101 3.42 9.79 -0.90
CA ILE A 101 2.74 9.26 0.29
C ILE A 101 2.21 7.85 0.02
N ILE A 102 1.47 7.68 -1.08
CA ILE A 102 0.88 6.39 -1.47
C ILE A 102 1.98 5.35 -1.74
N TYR A 103 3.06 5.73 -2.42
CA TYR A 103 4.19 4.82 -2.67
C TYR A 103 4.76 4.25 -1.38
N PHE A 104 5.03 5.09 -0.38
CA PHE A 104 5.57 4.61 0.89
C PHE A 104 4.54 3.81 1.71
N ALA A 105 3.24 4.12 1.58
CA ALA A 105 2.19 3.30 2.17
C ALA A 105 2.18 1.88 1.58
N PHE A 106 2.31 1.75 0.26
CA PHE A 106 2.36 0.44 -0.41
C PHE A 106 3.58 -0.38 0.05
N VAL A 107 4.76 0.25 0.11
CA VAL A 107 5.98 -0.41 0.60
C VAL A 107 5.82 -0.90 2.04
N ARG A 108 5.18 -0.11 2.92
CA ARG A 108 4.88 -0.53 4.30
C ARG A 108 3.92 -1.72 4.34
N ARG A 109 2.84 -1.70 3.54
CA ARG A 109 1.90 -2.82 3.44
C ARG A 109 2.60 -4.10 2.99
N ILE A 110 3.40 -4.05 1.93
CA ILE A 110 4.19 -5.20 1.45
C ILE A 110 5.10 -5.75 2.56
N THR A 111 5.80 -4.85 3.27
CA THR A 111 6.71 -5.25 4.36
C THR A 111 5.95 -5.94 5.49
N LYS A 112 4.77 -5.42 5.85
CA LYS A 112 3.89 -6.01 6.87
C LYS A 112 3.39 -7.39 6.45
N GLU A 113 2.93 -7.55 5.22
CA GLU A 113 2.45 -8.85 4.70
C GLU A 113 3.59 -9.88 4.59
N LYS A 114 4.77 -9.47 4.11
CA LYS A 114 5.98 -10.32 4.10
C LYS A 114 6.34 -10.78 5.52
N LYS A 115 6.27 -9.89 6.52
CA LYS A 115 6.49 -10.24 7.92
C LYS A 115 5.45 -11.23 8.44
N GLN A 116 4.17 -11.03 8.11
CA GLN A 116 3.09 -11.94 8.52
C GLN A 116 3.22 -13.32 7.88
N SER A 117 3.63 -13.41 6.61
CA SER A 117 3.92 -14.69 5.95
C SER A 117 5.03 -15.44 6.70
N LYS A 118 6.16 -14.78 7.00
CA LYS A 118 7.26 -15.38 7.75
C LYS A 118 6.85 -15.88 9.14
N ILE A 119 5.95 -15.16 9.83
CA ILE A 119 5.41 -15.59 11.13
C ILE A 119 4.57 -16.85 10.96
N LYS A 120 3.68 -16.89 9.94
CA LYS A 120 2.87 -18.08 9.64
C LYS A 120 3.75 -19.29 9.31
N ASP A 121 4.80 -19.11 8.51
CA ASP A 121 5.75 -20.16 8.16
C ASP A 121 6.50 -20.68 9.41
N ALA A 122 6.92 -19.77 10.30
CA ALA A 122 7.58 -20.15 11.56
C ALA A 122 6.64 -20.89 12.51
N ILE A 123 5.35 -20.50 12.56
CA ILE A 123 4.33 -21.23 13.33
C ILE A 123 4.14 -22.62 12.75
N LEU A 124 3.98 -22.74 11.43
CA LEU A 124 3.79 -24.03 10.75
C LEU A 124 4.95 -24.99 11.05
N LYS A 125 6.20 -24.52 10.97
CA LYS A 125 7.39 -25.34 11.29
C LYS A 125 7.48 -25.77 12.75
N ARG A 126 6.88 -24.99 13.68
CA ARG A 126 6.91 -25.25 15.12
C ARG A 126 5.70 -26.01 15.63
N SER A 127 4.57 -25.96 14.91
CA SER A 127 3.42 -26.81 15.24
C SER A 127 3.86 -28.27 15.18
N ASN A 128 3.38 -29.09 16.11
CA ASN A 128 3.54 -30.55 16.11
C ASN A 128 2.84 -31.15 14.88
N ILE A 129 3.45 -30.98 13.71
CA ILE A 129 3.03 -31.64 12.48
C ILE A 129 3.13 -33.16 12.64
N GLU A 130 3.89 -33.64 13.62
CA GLU A 130 3.87 -35.01 14.13
C GLU A 130 2.45 -35.56 14.30
N ASP A 131 1.51 -34.78 14.86
CA ASP A 131 0.12 -35.24 15.07
C ASP A 131 -0.70 -35.32 13.78
N MET A 132 -0.24 -34.69 12.68
CA MET A 132 -0.87 -34.75 11.35
C MET A 132 -0.24 -35.78 10.42
N ILE A 133 0.89 -36.38 10.80
CA ILE A 133 1.58 -37.42 10.04
C ILE A 133 1.10 -38.77 10.57
N ILE A 134 0.40 -39.54 9.74
CA ILE A 134 0.08 -40.94 10.06
C ILE A 134 1.37 -41.75 9.90
N THR A 135 1.99 -42.11 11.02
CA THR A 135 3.14 -43.04 11.06
C THR A 135 2.67 -44.48 11.23
N GLN A 136 3.35 -45.45 10.62
CA GLN A 136 3.15 -46.86 10.95
C GLN A 136 3.87 -47.21 12.27
N GLU A 137 3.50 -48.33 12.89
CA GLU A 137 4.00 -48.74 14.22
C GLU A 137 5.53 -48.94 14.31
N HIS A 138 6.21 -49.00 13.17
CA HIS A 138 7.67 -49.17 13.04
C HIS A 138 8.41 -47.95 12.49
N ASP A 139 7.70 -46.85 12.25
CA ASP A 139 8.28 -45.61 11.74
C ASP A 139 8.79 -44.73 12.89
N ASP A 140 9.96 -44.08 12.73
CA ASP A 140 10.42 -43.04 13.66
C ASP A 140 9.74 -41.70 13.34
N PRO A 141 8.83 -41.19 14.20
CA PRO A 141 8.12 -39.94 13.95
C PRO A 141 9.05 -38.74 13.73
N SER A 142 10.24 -38.77 14.34
CA SER A 142 11.25 -37.73 14.24
C SER A 142 11.82 -37.62 12.82
N GLU A 143 11.93 -38.74 12.10
CA GLU A 143 12.43 -38.79 10.72
C GLU A 143 11.42 -38.16 9.75
N TYR A 144 10.13 -38.48 9.91
CA TYR A 144 9.06 -37.92 9.09
C TYR A 144 8.90 -36.41 9.31
N GLN A 145 9.02 -35.95 10.56
CA GLN A 145 9.04 -34.53 10.88
C GLN A 145 10.19 -33.81 10.15
N ARG A 146 11.39 -34.40 10.13
CA ARG A 146 12.54 -33.84 9.42
C ARG A 146 12.33 -33.80 7.91
N GLN A 147 11.82 -34.87 7.30
CA GLN A 147 11.49 -34.92 5.88
C GLN A 147 10.41 -33.90 5.50
N TYR A 148 9.41 -33.70 6.36
CA TYR A 148 8.37 -32.70 6.14
C TYR A 148 8.91 -31.27 6.25
N ILE A 149 9.79 -30.99 7.22
CA ILE A 149 10.46 -29.68 7.31
C ILE A 149 11.34 -29.44 6.08
N GLU A 150 12.10 -30.43 5.62
CA GLU A 150 12.90 -30.35 4.38
C GLU A 150 12.02 -30.12 3.15
N PHE A 151 10.85 -30.76 3.08
CA PHE A 151 9.86 -30.51 2.04
C PHE A 151 9.33 -29.08 2.10
N LEU A 152 8.92 -28.61 3.29
CA LEU A 152 8.47 -27.24 3.48
C LEU A 152 9.55 -26.22 3.11
N ASP A 153 10.82 -26.47 3.44
CA ASP A 153 11.93 -25.58 3.04
C ASP A 153 12.17 -25.60 1.53
N LYS A 154 12.07 -26.76 0.89
CA LYS A 154 12.23 -26.90 -0.56
C LYS A 154 11.14 -26.18 -1.35
N TYR A 155 9.92 -26.12 -0.82
CA TYR A 155 8.75 -25.54 -1.49
C TYR A 155 8.30 -24.20 -0.89
N SER A 156 8.92 -23.75 0.20
CA SER A 156 8.77 -22.40 0.73
C SER A 156 9.37 -21.42 -0.27
N PHE A 157 8.51 -20.76 -1.05
CA PHE A 157 8.86 -19.73 -2.03
C PHE A 157 9.39 -18.42 -1.40
N SER A 158 9.97 -18.46 -0.19
CA SER A 158 10.40 -17.28 0.56
C SER A 158 11.81 -16.77 0.19
N ASP A 159 12.52 -17.45 -0.71
CA ASP A 159 13.72 -16.92 -1.35
C ASP A 159 13.33 -16.00 -2.52
N ASP A 160 12.73 -14.85 -2.19
CA ASP A 160 13.01 -13.62 -2.94
C ASP A 160 14.51 -13.33 -2.71
N LYS A 161 15.39 -13.95 -3.51
CA LYS A 161 16.78 -13.52 -3.59
C LYS A 161 16.77 -12.09 -4.11
N ASP A 162 17.22 -11.18 -3.26
CA ASP A 162 17.51 -9.78 -3.59
C ASP A 162 18.40 -9.67 -4.85
#